data_AF-A0A9E1Q2F5-F1
#
_entry.id   AF-A0A9E1Q2F5-F1
#
_cell.length_a   1.000
_cell.length_b   1.000
_cell.length_c   1.000
_cell.angle_alpha   90.00
_cell.angle_beta   90.00
_cell.angle_gamma   90.00
#
_symmetry.space_group_name_H-M   'P 1'
#
loop_
_entity.id
_entity.type
_entity.pdbx_description
1 polymer ?
#
loop_
_entity_poly.entity_id
_entity_poly.type
_entity_poly.pdbx_seq_one_letter_code
_entity_poly.pdbx_strand_id
1 'polypeptide(L)'
;MARIAIGGFMHETNCFVPEPTDYDDFARPSDRPGILRGEEVTTEFADQGASTAGFIAGNDGNHEIRPLLWCSTTPGGTVTAHAYERISGEIIALLSEALPVDAVYLDLHGAMVSAQHEDGEGELLRRVRAVIGEEAPIVISLDYHANVTEAMVAHADAILPYRTYPHVDQHETGKRASAAMKRLLIEGRPKGRALRQLPFLLPLNFQCTLVEPSKGLVEAATARENDDIVSLSYLPGFPPADLRDCGPTVSAHAATQDAADSAVDDIAQLVALKEAEFAEPLLGPDDAVIEAMRLAPSATKPIVVADTQDNPGCGGSADTVGMLAALVRNKAQGALFG
;
A
#
# COMPACT_ATOMS: atom_id res chain seq x y z
N MET A 1 -26.31 11.18 -11.55
CA MET A 1 -24.99 11.58 -11.04
C MET A 1 -24.90 11.03 -9.63
N ALA A 2 -23.93 10.17 -9.35
CA ALA A 2 -23.75 9.56 -8.04
C ALA A 2 -23.01 10.52 -7.09
N ARG A 3 -23.18 10.36 -5.78
CA ARG A 3 -22.42 11.03 -4.70
C ARG A 3 -21.38 10.07 -4.15
N ILE A 4 -20.10 10.38 -4.34
CA ILE A 4 -18.98 9.53 -3.93
C ILE A 4 -18.24 10.21 -2.79
N ALA A 5 -18.24 9.61 -1.61
CA ALA A 5 -17.37 10.05 -0.53
C ALA A 5 -15.92 9.62 -0.79
N ILE A 6 -14.96 10.52 -0.60
CA ILE A 6 -13.53 10.22 -0.73
C ILE A 6 -12.76 10.57 0.54
N GLY A 7 -11.80 9.75 0.92
CA GLY A 7 -10.92 10.01 2.07
C GLY A 7 -9.66 9.15 2.04
N GLY A 8 -8.83 9.23 3.08
CA GLY A 8 -7.65 8.39 3.19
C GLY A 8 -6.97 8.46 4.55
N PHE A 9 -6.32 7.36 4.92
CA PHE A 9 -5.55 7.24 6.15
C PHE A 9 -4.39 6.30 5.87
N MET A 10 -3.25 6.87 5.48
CA MET A 10 -2.11 6.09 4.99
C MET A 10 -0.97 6.07 6.00
N HIS A 11 -0.53 4.88 6.39
CA HIS A 11 0.66 4.67 7.19
C HIS A 11 1.22 3.28 6.92
N GLU A 12 2.54 3.17 6.76
CA GLU A 12 3.25 1.91 6.73
C GLU A 12 3.84 1.63 8.10
N THR A 13 3.46 0.53 8.73
CA THR A 13 3.80 0.27 10.13
C THR A 13 4.87 -0.78 10.26
N ASN A 14 6.04 -0.37 10.74
CA ASN A 14 7.08 -1.27 11.22
C ASN A 14 6.87 -1.54 12.71
N CYS A 15 6.30 -2.71 13.04
CA CYS A 15 5.98 -3.10 14.41
C CYS A 15 7.21 -3.32 15.30
N PHE A 16 8.41 -3.34 14.72
CA PHE A 16 9.67 -3.55 15.42
C PHE A 16 10.39 -2.26 15.78
N VAL A 17 9.83 -1.11 15.37
CA VAL A 17 10.30 0.22 15.76
C VAL A 17 9.67 0.60 17.10
N PRO A 18 10.48 0.97 18.12
CA PRO A 18 9.97 1.19 19.46
C PRO A 18 9.16 2.50 19.61
N GLU A 19 9.47 3.52 18.82
CA GLU A 19 8.75 4.79 18.81
C GLU A 19 7.39 4.64 18.10
N PRO A 20 6.26 4.81 18.80
CA PRO A 20 4.94 4.74 18.17
C PRO A 20 4.65 6.00 17.34
N THR A 21 3.81 5.84 16.31
CA THR A 21 3.29 6.95 15.50
C THR A 21 2.01 7.50 16.15
N ASP A 22 2.00 8.75 16.59
CA ASP A 22 0.85 9.40 17.24
C ASP A 22 0.19 10.45 16.31
N TYR A 23 -0.91 11.04 16.78
CA TYR A 23 -1.74 11.95 15.98
C TYR A 23 -0.96 13.13 15.41
N ASP A 24 0.01 13.65 16.17
CA ASP A 24 0.81 14.80 15.76
C ASP A 24 1.70 14.50 14.54
N ASP A 25 2.10 13.24 14.34
CA ASP A 25 2.88 12.80 13.18
C ASP A 25 2.05 12.86 11.89
N PHE A 26 0.73 12.67 11.98
CA PHE A 26 -0.21 12.90 10.87
C PHE A 26 -0.61 14.37 10.74
N ALA A 27 -0.71 15.09 11.85
CA ALA A 27 -1.15 16.49 11.85
C ALA A 27 -0.08 17.44 11.32
N ARG A 28 1.20 17.11 11.52
CA ARG A 28 2.36 17.97 11.19
C ARG A 28 3.53 17.14 10.62
N PRO A 29 3.34 16.35 9.55
CA PRO A 29 4.42 15.61 8.93
C PRO A 29 5.42 16.55 8.25
N SER A 30 6.66 16.10 8.09
CA SER A 30 7.76 16.93 7.59
C SER A 30 7.85 17.05 6.06
N ASP A 31 7.31 16.08 5.33
CA ASP A 31 7.56 15.87 3.89
C ASP A 31 6.29 15.82 3.03
N ARG A 32 5.12 16.01 3.65
CA ARG A 32 3.80 15.90 3.00
C ARG A 32 2.77 16.79 3.69
N PRO A 33 1.54 16.92 3.16
CA PRO A 33 0.49 17.70 3.80
C PRO A 33 0.08 17.09 5.14
N GLY A 34 -0.26 17.95 6.10
CA GLY A 34 -0.94 17.52 7.32
C GLY A 34 -2.38 17.07 7.03
N ILE A 35 -3.15 16.81 8.08
CA ILE A 35 -4.55 16.37 7.95
C ILE A 35 -5.39 17.39 7.15
N LEU A 36 -5.92 16.95 6.02
CA LEU A 36 -6.80 17.70 5.12
C LEU A 36 -8.25 17.35 5.40
N ARG A 37 -9.14 18.34 5.29
CA ARG A 37 -10.60 18.18 5.50
C ARG A 37 -11.41 18.82 4.39
N GLY A 38 -12.46 18.13 3.95
CA GLY A 38 -13.40 18.67 2.96
C GLY A 38 -12.68 19.17 1.71
N GLU A 39 -12.98 20.39 1.27
CA GLU A 39 -12.40 20.96 0.06
C GLU A 39 -10.87 21.16 0.11
N GLU A 40 -10.23 21.05 1.27
CA GLU A 40 -8.77 21.01 1.36
C GLU A 40 -8.20 19.78 0.62
N VAL A 41 -8.91 18.64 0.65
CA VAL A 41 -8.52 17.40 -0.03
C VAL A 41 -8.52 17.61 -1.55
N THR A 42 -9.60 18.16 -2.11
CA THR A 42 -9.72 18.40 -3.55
C THR A 42 -8.76 19.48 -4.03
N THR A 43 -8.51 20.50 -3.22
CA THR A 43 -7.56 21.57 -3.52
C THR A 43 -6.12 21.04 -3.55
N GLU A 44 -5.73 20.28 -2.53
CA GLU A 44 -4.37 19.74 -2.41
C GLU A 44 -4.05 18.78 -3.57
N PHE A 45 -4.97 17.88 -3.92
CA PHE A 45 -4.76 16.85 -4.93
C PHE A 45 -5.01 17.28 -6.38
N ALA A 46 -5.33 18.55 -6.65
CA ALA A 46 -5.62 19.01 -8.02
C ALA A 46 -4.45 18.77 -9.01
N ASP A 47 -3.20 18.89 -8.54
CA ASP A 47 -2.00 18.82 -9.39
C ASP A 47 -0.97 17.75 -8.93
N GLN A 48 -1.41 16.73 -8.17
CA GLN A 48 -0.50 15.74 -7.56
C GLN A 48 -0.43 14.39 -8.28
N GLY A 49 0.68 13.67 -8.04
CA GLY A 49 0.91 12.30 -8.50
C GLY A 49 0.25 11.20 -7.66
N ALA A 50 -0.62 11.54 -6.69
CA ALA A 50 -1.20 10.58 -5.74
C ALA A 50 -2.44 9.84 -6.29
N SER A 51 -2.82 8.71 -5.66
CA SER A 51 -4.02 7.94 -6.06
C SER A 51 -5.29 8.76 -5.91
N THR A 52 -5.44 9.52 -4.82
CA THR A 52 -6.59 10.43 -4.65
C THR A 52 -6.72 11.41 -5.82
N ALA A 53 -5.62 12.01 -6.27
CA ALA A 53 -5.61 12.89 -7.45
C ALA A 53 -6.05 12.16 -8.72
N GLY A 54 -5.51 10.95 -8.94
CA GLY A 54 -5.90 10.12 -10.07
C GLY A 54 -7.35 9.67 -10.05
N PHE A 55 -7.92 9.42 -8.87
CA PHE A 55 -9.33 9.07 -8.72
C PHE A 55 -10.25 10.25 -9.09
N ILE A 56 -9.91 11.45 -8.60
CA ILE A 56 -10.62 12.70 -8.91
C ILE A 56 -10.53 13.00 -10.41
N ALA A 57 -9.32 12.90 -11.00
CA ALA A 57 -9.12 13.10 -12.43
C ALA A 57 -9.93 12.09 -13.26
N GLY A 58 -9.84 10.80 -12.92
CA GLY A 58 -10.56 9.73 -13.58
C GLY A 58 -12.08 9.79 -13.40
N ASN A 59 -12.62 10.59 -12.47
CA ASN A 59 -14.06 10.82 -12.36
C ASN A 59 -14.60 11.65 -13.54
N ASP A 60 -13.77 12.50 -14.17
CA ASP A 60 -14.10 13.37 -15.31
C ASP A 60 -15.35 14.25 -15.10
N GLY A 61 -15.69 14.57 -13.84
CA GLY A 61 -16.88 15.34 -13.48
C GLY A 61 -18.21 14.58 -13.62
N ASN A 62 -18.19 13.25 -13.78
CA ASN A 62 -19.40 12.44 -13.95
C ASN A 62 -20.20 12.24 -12.65
N HIS A 63 -19.53 12.31 -11.51
CA HIS A 63 -20.08 12.10 -10.17
C HIS A 63 -19.69 13.24 -9.23
N GLU A 64 -20.54 13.52 -8.25
CA GLU A 64 -20.30 14.50 -7.20
C GLU A 64 -19.33 13.91 -6.17
N ILE A 65 -18.19 14.57 -5.96
CA ILE A 65 -17.19 14.16 -4.97
C ILE A 65 -17.51 14.84 -3.63
N ARG A 66 -17.56 14.04 -2.56
CA ARG A 66 -17.76 14.47 -1.18
C ARG A 66 -16.48 14.19 -0.40
N PRO A 67 -15.51 15.12 -0.37
CA PRO A 67 -14.27 14.89 0.35
C PRO A 67 -14.52 14.86 1.86
N LEU A 68 -13.90 13.87 2.52
CA LEU A 68 -13.96 13.66 3.96
C LEU A 68 -12.66 14.18 4.59
N LEU A 69 -11.93 13.30 5.28
CA LEU A 69 -10.59 13.53 5.79
C LEU A 69 -9.59 12.72 4.97
N TRP A 70 -8.44 13.31 4.69
CA TRP A 70 -7.28 12.61 4.16
C TRP A 70 -6.04 12.96 4.97
N CYS A 71 -5.26 11.95 5.35
CA CYS A 71 -3.94 12.16 5.94
C CYS A 71 -2.98 11.00 5.67
N SER A 72 -1.69 11.32 5.75
CA SER A 72 -0.62 10.34 5.74
C SER A 72 0.56 10.84 6.58
N THR A 73 1.46 9.93 6.95
CA THR A 73 2.75 10.30 7.52
C THR A 73 3.83 9.34 7.02
N THR A 74 5.10 9.62 7.32
CA THR A 74 6.22 8.75 6.96
C THR A 74 6.05 7.37 7.61
N PRO A 75 6.57 6.29 6.98
CA PRO A 75 6.65 4.98 7.62
C PRO A 75 7.26 5.07 9.02
N GLY A 76 6.72 4.32 9.98
CA GLY A 76 7.09 4.44 11.38
C GLY A 76 6.58 3.29 12.24
N GLY A 77 6.67 3.45 13.56
CA GLY A 77 6.22 2.43 14.51
C GLY A 77 4.70 2.32 14.61
N THR A 78 4.25 1.47 15.54
CA THR A 78 2.81 1.17 15.71
C THR A 78 1.97 2.43 15.94
N VAL A 79 0.87 2.58 15.20
CA VAL A 79 -0.03 3.72 15.36
C VAL A 79 -0.70 3.66 16.74
N THR A 80 -0.66 4.75 17.50
CA THR A 80 -1.28 4.78 18.83
C THR A 80 -2.80 4.59 18.74
N ALA A 81 -3.40 4.02 19.79
CA ALA A 81 -4.86 3.93 19.90
C ALA A 81 -5.53 5.32 19.80
N HIS A 82 -4.90 6.34 20.40
CA HIS A 82 -5.40 7.71 20.34
C HIS A 82 -5.42 8.25 18.91
N ALA A 83 -4.33 8.11 18.16
CA ALA A 83 -4.23 8.56 16.78
C ALA A 83 -5.26 7.84 15.89
N TYR A 84 -5.29 6.51 15.98
CA TYR A 84 -6.17 5.69 15.18
C TYR A 84 -7.66 6.00 15.45
N GLU A 85 -8.09 6.03 16.71
CA GLU A 85 -9.49 6.31 17.06
C GLU A 85 -9.90 7.73 16.69
N ARG A 86 -9.00 8.70 16.85
CA ARG A 86 -9.30 10.09 16.51
C ARG A 86 -9.46 10.29 15.01
N ILE A 87 -8.54 9.76 14.20
CA ILE A 87 -8.55 9.93 12.74
C ILE A 87 -9.68 9.11 12.12
N SER A 88 -9.78 7.82 12.46
CA SER A 88 -10.87 6.97 11.93
C SER A 88 -12.24 7.46 12.40
N GLY A 89 -12.37 7.87 13.66
CA GLY A 89 -13.61 8.45 14.19
C GLY A 89 -14.04 9.71 13.45
N GLU A 90 -13.08 10.57 13.10
CA GLU A 90 -13.35 11.78 12.30
C GLU A 90 -13.78 11.44 10.86
N ILE A 91 -13.14 10.49 10.19
CA ILE A 91 -13.55 9.99 8.87
C ILE A 91 -15.01 9.50 8.92
N ILE A 92 -15.36 8.70 9.94
CA ILE A 92 -16.68 8.11 10.12
C ILE A 92 -17.74 9.18 10.45
N ALA A 93 -17.40 10.19 11.24
CA ALA A 93 -18.28 11.31 11.54
C ALA A 93 -18.58 12.13 10.26
N LEU A 94 -17.55 12.52 9.51
CA LEU A 94 -17.71 13.25 8.25
C LEU A 94 -18.49 12.44 7.21
N LEU A 95 -18.26 11.13 7.13
CA LEU A 95 -19.03 10.25 6.25
C LEU A 95 -20.51 10.22 6.63
N SER A 96 -20.81 10.18 7.92
CA SER A 96 -22.20 10.19 8.44
C SER A 96 -22.91 11.50 8.10
N GLU A 97 -22.21 12.63 8.18
CA GLU A 97 -22.72 13.94 7.76
C GLU A 97 -22.89 14.06 6.24
N ALA A 98 -22.05 13.37 5.47
CA ALA A 98 -22.11 13.35 4.01
C ALA A 98 -23.23 12.49 3.44
N LEU A 99 -23.94 11.69 4.26
CA LEU A 99 -25.03 10.83 3.79
C LEU A 99 -26.21 11.62 3.17
N PRO A 100 -26.99 10.98 2.28
CA PRO A 100 -26.70 9.70 1.63
C PRO A 100 -25.52 9.81 0.65
N VAL A 101 -24.72 8.75 0.54
CA VAL A 101 -23.70 8.57 -0.51
C VAL A 101 -24.02 7.30 -1.29
N ASP A 102 -23.70 7.31 -2.58
CA ASP A 102 -23.90 6.17 -3.47
C ASP A 102 -22.68 5.24 -3.48
N ALA A 103 -21.48 5.74 -3.11
CA ALA A 103 -20.27 4.95 -2.98
C ALA A 103 -19.20 5.64 -2.10
N VAL A 104 -18.17 4.89 -1.73
CA VAL A 104 -17.00 5.39 -0.99
C VAL A 104 -15.71 4.96 -1.69
N TYR A 105 -14.77 5.88 -1.84
CA TYR A 105 -13.39 5.60 -2.20
C TYR A 105 -12.44 5.98 -1.07
N LEU A 106 -11.52 5.07 -0.72
CA LEU A 106 -10.47 5.35 0.26
C LEU A 106 -9.08 5.11 -0.34
N ASP A 107 -8.19 6.08 -0.17
CA ASP A 107 -6.77 5.96 -0.45
C ASP A 107 -6.05 5.51 0.82
N LEU A 108 -5.66 4.24 0.85
CA LEU A 108 -5.09 3.57 2.03
C LEU A 108 -3.69 3.03 1.69
N HIS A 109 -2.89 2.74 2.72
CA HIS A 109 -1.60 2.07 2.50
C HIS A 109 -1.79 0.55 2.37
N GLY A 110 -2.52 -0.06 3.29
CA GLY A 110 -2.72 -1.50 3.40
C GLY A 110 -1.71 -2.20 4.32
N ALA A 111 -0.90 -1.45 5.06
CA ALA A 111 0.09 -1.99 6.01
C ALA A 111 0.05 -1.26 7.36
N MET A 112 -1.12 -0.72 7.72
CA MET A 112 -1.29 -0.05 8.99
C MET A 112 -1.57 -1.05 10.11
N VAL A 113 -0.70 -1.06 11.10
CA VAL A 113 -0.92 -1.72 12.38
C VAL A 113 -1.12 -0.63 13.43
N SER A 114 -2.18 -0.77 14.22
CA SER A 114 -2.44 0.11 15.37
C SER A 114 -2.36 -0.69 16.66
N ALA A 115 -2.21 0.01 17.79
CA ALA A 115 -2.15 -0.61 19.11
C ALA A 115 -3.40 -1.43 19.48
N GLN A 116 -4.54 -1.22 18.81
CA GLN A 116 -5.80 -1.94 19.06
C GLN A 116 -6.23 -2.86 17.93
N HIS A 117 -5.69 -2.66 16.74
CA HIS A 117 -6.08 -3.39 15.53
C HIS A 117 -4.83 -3.74 14.73
N GLU A 118 -4.53 -5.04 14.65
CA GLU A 118 -3.49 -5.56 13.75
C GLU A 118 -3.78 -5.20 12.29
N ASP A 119 -5.06 -5.22 11.91
CA ASP A 119 -5.56 -4.80 10.60
C ASP A 119 -6.24 -3.43 10.71
N GLY A 120 -5.45 -2.37 10.55
CA GLY A 120 -5.95 -0.99 10.61
C GLY A 120 -6.91 -0.66 9.46
N GLU A 121 -6.62 -1.12 8.25
CA GLU A 121 -7.47 -0.87 7.08
C GLU A 121 -8.79 -1.64 7.13
N GLY A 122 -8.78 -2.92 7.49
CA GLY A 122 -9.99 -3.74 7.60
C GLY A 122 -10.94 -3.23 8.68
N GLU A 123 -10.43 -2.77 9.83
CA GLU A 123 -11.27 -2.15 10.86
C GLU A 123 -11.91 -0.84 10.36
N LEU A 124 -11.16 0.01 9.65
CA LEU A 124 -11.70 1.23 9.06
C LEU A 124 -12.80 0.89 8.03
N LEU A 125 -12.56 -0.08 7.17
CA LEU A 125 -13.53 -0.54 6.17
C LEU A 125 -14.79 -1.12 6.80
N ARG A 126 -14.66 -1.87 7.90
CA ARG A 126 -15.79 -2.37 8.69
C ARG A 126 -16.63 -1.22 9.24
N ARG A 127 -15.99 -0.18 9.79
CA ARG A 127 -16.68 1.04 10.30
C ARG A 127 -17.39 1.78 9.18
N VAL A 128 -16.75 1.97 8.03
CA VAL A 128 -17.38 2.60 6.84
C VAL A 128 -18.59 1.80 6.38
N ARG A 129 -18.47 0.48 6.25
CA ARG A 129 -19.57 -0.41 5.88
C ARG A 129 -20.76 -0.29 6.83
N ALA A 130 -20.50 -0.18 8.14
CA ALA A 130 -21.54 0.00 9.15
C ALA A 130 -22.33 1.32 9.01
N VAL A 131 -21.72 2.37 8.43
CA VAL A 131 -22.36 3.66 8.18
C VAL A 131 -23.15 3.68 6.86
N ILE A 132 -22.56 3.18 5.78
CA ILE A 132 -23.15 3.31 4.42
C ILE A 132 -24.11 2.16 4.07
N GLY A 133 -24.08 1.07 4.83
CA GLY A 133 -24.88 -0.14 4.59
C GLY A 133 -24.33 -1.04 3.48
N GLU A 134 -25.13 -2.03 3.08
CA GLU A 134 -24.70 -3.11 2.18
C GLU A 134 -24.93 -2.83 0.68
N GLU A 135 -25.44 -1.66 0.30
CA GLU A 135 -25.72 -1.41 -1.13
C GLU A 135 -24.59 -0.62 -1.82
N ALA A 136 -24.10 0.44 -1.16
CA ALA A 136 -23.08 1.32 -1.73
C ALA A 136 -21.71 0.61 -1.85
N PRO A 137 -21.04 0.62 -3.02
CA PRO A 137 -19.73 0.01 -3.16
C PRO A 137 -18.63 0.79 -2.43
N ILE A 138 -17.61 0.07 -1.97
CA ILE A 138 -16.37 0.61 -1.44
C ILE A 138 -15.22 0.22 -2.36
N VAL A 139 -14.49 1.20 -2.90
CA VAL A 139 -13.27 0.98 -3.69
C VAL A 139 -12.09 1.51 -2.92
N ILE A 140 -11.00 0.75 -2.86
CA ILE A 140 -9.75 1.22 -2.23
C ILE A 140 -8.59 1.15 -3.20
N SER A 141 -7.71 2.14 -3.12
CA SER A 141 -6.33 2.00 -3.60
C SER A 141 -5.41 1.63 -2.46
N LEU A 142 -4.40 0.82 -2.75
CA LEU A 142 -3.39 0.36 -1.80
C LEU A 142 -1.98 0.61 -2.31
N ASP A 143 -1.04 0.69 -1.39
CA ASP A 143 0.38 0.55 -1.69
C ASP A 143 0.69 -0.88 -2.16
N TYR A 144 1.77 -1.05 -2.93
CA TYR A 144 2.25 -2.35 -3.36
C TYR A 144 2.66 -3.25 -2.18
N HIS A 145 3.07 -2.69 -1.05
CA HIS A 145 3.50 -3.45 0.12
C HIS A 145 2.35 -3.86 1.04
N ALA A 146 1.09 -3.66 0.66
CA ALA A 146 -0.04 -3.97 1.51
C ALA A 146 -0.09 -5.45 1.98
N ASN A 147 -0.35 -5.65 3.27
CA ASN A 147 -0.70 -6.93 3.87
C ASN A 147 -2.23 -7.10 3.82
N VAL A 148 -2.76 -7.58 2.70
CA VAL A 148 -4.23 -7.68 2.50
C VAL A 148 -4.85 -8.77 3.37
N THR A 149 -5.86 -8.39 4.16
CA THR A 149 -6.55 -9.30 5.06
C THR A 149 -7.88 -9.81 4.50
N GLU A 150 -8.43 -10.84 5.14
CA GLU A 150 -9.80 -11.31 4.86
C GLU A 150 -10.84 -10.19 5.08
N ALA A 151 -10.64 -9.33 6.09
CA ALA A 151 -11.57 -8.25 6.40
C ALA A 151 -11.57 -7.16 5.32
N MET A 152 -10.39 -6.81 4.77
CA MET A 152 -10.29 -5.90 3.63
C MET A 152 -11.05 -6.43 2.42
N VAL A 153 -10.83 -7.69 2.05
CA VAL A 153 -11.54 -8.36 0.93
C VAL A 153 -13.04 -8.47 1.20
N ALA A 154 -13.46 -8.70 2.45
CA ALA A 154 -14.87 -8.81 2.79
C ALA A 154 -15.62 -7.48 2.76
N HIS A 155 -14.95 -6.36 3.08
CA HIS A 155 -15.61 -5.05 3.19
C HIS A 155 -15.46 -4.17 1.95
N ALA A 156 -14.38 -4.33 1.19
CA ALA A 156 -14.20 -3.69 -0.11
C ALA A 156 -14.98 -4.43 -1.22
N ASP A 157 -15.22 -3.70 -2.31
CA ASP A 157 -15.85 -4.20 -3.53
C ASP A 157 -14.88 -4.13 -4.73
N ALA A 158 -13.77 -3.41 -4.59
CA ALA A 158 -12.58 -3.53 -5.43
C ALA A 158 -11.33 -3.06 -4.65
N ILE A 159 -10.22 -3.78 -4.84
CA ILE A 159 -8.91 -3.45 -4.28
C ILE A 159 -7.95 -3.23 -5.45
N LEU A 160 -7.40 -2.02 -5.56
CA LEU A 160 -6.54 -1.60 -6.66
C LEU A 160 -5.18 -1.16 -6.13
N PRO A 161 -4.17 -2.04 -6.09
CA PRO A 161 -2.86 -1.67 -5.61
C PRO A 161 -2.04 -0.94 -6.67
N TYR A 162 -0.95 -0.32 -6.22
CA TYR A 162 0.15 0.07 -7.10
C TYR A 162 0.68 -1.16 -7.83
N ARG A 163 1.11 -0.98 -9.08
CA ARG A 163 1.72 -2.06 -9.90
C ARG A 163 3.22 -1.87 -10.07
N THR A 164 3.78 -0.82 -9.48
CA THR A 164 5.20 -0.50 -9.59
C THR A 164 5.87 -0.40 -8.23
N TYR A 165 7.06 -0.99 -8.12
CA TYR A 165 8.02 -0.77 -7.05
C TYR A 165 9.42 -0.63 -7.68
N PRO A 166 10.04 0.57 -7.62
CA PRO A 166 9.61 1.77 -6.89
C PRO A 166 8.30 2.37 -7.43
N HIS A 167 7.51 2.99 -6.53
CA HIS A 167 6.17 3.48 -6.82
C HIS A 167 6.21 4.73 -7.71
N VAL A 168 5.72 4.58 -8.94
CA VAL A 168 5.59 5.66 -9.94
C VAL A 168 4.21 5.69 -10.60
N ASP A 169 3.31 4.80 -10.20
CA ASP A 169 1.97 4.62 -10.78
C ASP A 169 0.81 4.95 -9.82
N GLN A 170 1.04 5.74 -8.76
CA GLN A 170 -0.01 6.08 -7.79
C GLN A 170 -1.19 6.80 -8.46
N HIS A 171 -0.92 7.85 -9.25
CA HIS A 171 -1.96 8.54 -10.03
C HIS A 171 -2.73 7.58 -10.95
N GLU A 172 -2.03 6.73 -11.69
CA GLU A 172 -2.67 5.76 -12.59
C GLU A 172 -3.48 4.71 -11.82
N THR A 173 -3.05 4.34 -10.61
CA THR A 173 -3.83 3.50 -9.69
C THR A 173 -5.14 4.16 -9.31
N GLY A 174 -5.10 5.46 -8.97
CA GLY A 174 -6.30 6.26 -8.73
C GLY A 174 -7.28 6.24 -9.91
N LYS A 175 -6.78 6.38 -11.14
CA LYS A 175 -7.62 6.29 -12.35
C LYS A 175 -8.23 4.90 -12.51
N ARG A 176 -7.47 3.83 -12.25
CA ARG A 176 -7.99 2.44 -12.24
C ARG A 176 -9.10 2.29 -11.21
N ALA A 177 -8.92 2.82 -9.99
CA ALA A 177 -9.93 2.81 -8.95
C ALA A 177 -11.19 3.59 -9.36
N SER A 178 -11.06 4.73 -10.05
CA SER A 178 -12.20 5.50 -10.57
C SER A 178 -12.94 4.75 -11.68
N ALA A 179 -12.23 4.04 -12.56
CA ALA A 179 -12.85 3.18 -13.57
C ALA A 179 -13.62 2.01 -12.93
N ALA A 180 -13.03 1.34 -11.93
CA ALA A 180 -13.70 0.29 -11.17
C ALA A 180 -14.94 0.84 -10.44
N MET A 181 -14.86 2.04 -9.85
CA MET A 181 -15.99 2.71 -9.22
C MET A 181 -17.14 2.97 -10.20
N LYS A 182 -16.85 3.56 -11.37
CA LYS A 182 -17.86 3.81 -12.42
C LYS A 182 -18.56 2.51 -12.83
N ARG A 183 -17.80 1.42 -12.95
CA ARG A 183 -18.32 0.09 -13.26
C ARG A 183 -19.26 -0.43 -12.16
N LEU A 184 -18.82 -0.38 -10.90
CA LEU A 184 -19.61 -0.84 -9.75
C LEU A 184 -20.89 -0.04 -9.52
N LEU A 185 -20.90 1.27 -9.83
CA LEU A 185 -22.10 2.11 -9.78
C LEU A 185 -23.17 1.69 -10.82
N ILE A 186 -22.78 1.00 -11.88
CA ILE A 186 -23.69 0.51 -12.94
C ILE A 186 -24.08 -0.95 -12.67
N GLU A 187 -23.12 -1.80 -12.36
CA GLU A 187 -23.28 -3.25 -12.24
C GLU A 187 -23.71 -3.69 -10.84
N GLY A 188 -23.49 -2.86 -9.82
CA GLY A 188 -23.62 -3.20 -8.42
C GLY A 188 -22.36 -3.86 -7.86
N ARG A 189 -22.42 -4.22 -6.57
CA ARG A 189 -21.32 -4.87 -5.85
C ARG A 189 -20.97 -6.25 -6.45
N PRO A 190 -19.69 -6.68 -6.42
CA PRO A 190 -19.29 -8.01 -6.85
C PRO A 190 -19.94 -9.08 -5.97
N LYS A 191 -20.26 -10.22 -6.58
CA LYS A 191 -20.82 -11.39 -5.85
C LYS A 191 -19.76 -12.41 -5.47
N GLY A 192 -18.62 -12.39 -6.16
CA GLY A 192 -17.47 -13.25 -5.88
C GLY A 192 -16.35 -12.47 -5.22
N ARG A 193 -15.80 -13.03 -4.16
CA ARG A 193 -14.64 -12.48 -3.43
C ARG A 193 -13.74 -13.63 -3.04
N ALA A 194 -12.45 -13.49 -3.30
CA ALA A 194 -11.49 -14.53 -2.96
C ALA A 194 -10.16 -13.92 -2.51
N LEU A 195 -9.51 -14.61 -1.57
CA LEU A 195 -8.17 -14.31 -1.08
C LEU A 195 -7.39 -15.61 -1.01
N ARG A 196 -6.11 -15.55 -1.37
CA ARG A 196 -5.11 -16.59 -1.10
C ARG A 196 -3.91 -15.93 -0.46
N GLN A 197 -3.65 -16.26 0.80
CA GLN A 197 -2.42 -15.92 1.49
C GLN A 197 -1.40 -17.03 1.25
N LEU A 198 -0.19 -16.67 0.86
CA LEU A 198 0.87 -17.65 0.63
C LEU A 198 1.61 -17.92 1.95
N PRO A 199 2.06 -19.16 2.20
CA PRO A 199 2.55 -19.59 3.52
C PRO A 199 4.04 -19.25 3.76
N PHE A 200 4.49 -18.09 3.27
CA PHE A 200 5.87 -17.62 3.39
C PHE A 200 5.92 -16.09 3.33
N LEU A 201 7.02 -15.49 3.78
CA LEU A 201 7.27 -14.05 3.64
C LEU A 201 8.22 -13.78 2.47
N LEU A 202 8.01 -12.66 1.78
CA LEU A 202 8.90 -12.19 0.73
C LEU A 202 9.83 -11.10 1.27
N PRO A 203 11.17 -11.23 1.13
CA PRO A 203 12.07 -10.19 1.60
C PRO A 203 11.81 -8.88 0.85
N LEU A 204 11.61 -7.80 1.61
CA LEU A 204 11.25 -6.48 1.07
C LEU A 204 12.22 -5.99 -0.04
N ASN A 205 13.50 -6.28 0.14
CA ASN A 205 14.57 -5.93 -0.80
C ASN A 205 14.45 -6.58 -2.19
N PHE A 206 13.66 -7.64 -2.32
CA PHE A 206 13.54 -8.44 -3.54
C PHE A 206 12.14 -8.38 -4.17
N GLN A 207 11.37 -7.34 -3.82
CA GLN A 207 10.02 -7.15 -4.36
C GLN A 207 9.98 -6.23 -5.61
N CYS A 208 11.12 -5.72 -6.09
CA CYS A 208 11.22 -4.76 -7.20
C CYS A 208 10.52 -5.23 -8.48
N THR A 209 9.59 -4.43 -9.01
CA THR A 209 8.80 -4.79 -10.20
C THR A 209 9.50 -4.47 -11.51
N LEU A 210 10.75 -3.98 -11.47
CA LEU A 210 11.57 -3.80 -12.67
C LEU A 210 12.30 -5.09 -13.07
N VAL A 211 12.33 -6.08 -12.17
CA VAL A 211 13.04 -7.34 -12.34
C VAL A 211 12.12 -8.52 -11.99
N GLU A 212 12.51 -9.70 -12.46
CA GLU A 212 11.86 -10.94 -12.02
C GLU A 212 12.23 -11.22 -10.55
N PRO A 213 11.36 -11.93 -9.79
CA PRO A 213 10.07 -12.50 -10.22
C PRO A 213 8.87 -11.53 -10.12
N SER A 214 8.97 -10.42 -9.39
CA SER A 214 7.84 -9.50 -9.15
C SER A 214 7.26 -8.91 -10.43
N LYS A 215 8.11 -8.56 -11.41
CA LYS A 215 7.67 -8.05 -12.71
C LYS A 215 6.68 -9.00 -13.39
N GLY A 216 7.07 -10.24 -13.61
CA GLY A 216 6.24 -11.23 -14.30
C GLY A 216 4.96 -11.56 -13.54
N LEU A 217 4.98 -11.52 -12.21
CA LEU A 217 3.79 -11.78 -11.37
C LEU A 217 2.75 -10.65 -11.48
N VAL A 218 3.18 -9.39 -11.45
CA VAL A 218 2.29 -8.23 -11.66
C VAL A 218 1.73 -8.22 -13.09
N GLU A 219 2.57 -8.51 -14.10
CA GLU A 219 2.14 -8.64 -15.48
C GLU A 219 1.11 -9.78 -15.65
N ALA A 220 1.33 -10.93 -15.01
CA ALA A 220 0.42 -12.08 -15.06
C ALA A 220 -0.94 -11.81 -14.41
N ALA A 221 -0.97 -11.08 -13.29
CA ALA A 221 -2.21 -10.65 -12.64
C ALA A 221 -2.97 -9.65 -13.53
N THR A 222 -2.27 -8.63 -14.04
CA THR A 222 -2.86 -7.61 -14.92
C THR A 222 -3.44 -8.22 -16.20
N ALA A 223 -2.75 -9.17 -16.82
CA ALA A 223 -3.20 -9.81 -18.06
C ALA A 223 -4.45 -10.69 -17.90
N ARG A 224 -4.83 -11.05 -16.67
CA ARG A 224 -6.03 -11.84 -16.38
C ARG A 224 -7.26 -11.00 -16.07
N GLU A 225 -7.11 -9.68 -15.90
CA GLU A 225 -8.24 -8.78 -15.74
C GLU A 225 -9.13 -8.81 -17.00
N ASN A 226 -10.44 -8.91 -16.79
CA ASN A 226 -11.43 -9.02 -17.85
C ASN A 226 -12.81 -8.56 -17.37
N ASP A 227 -13.83 -8.61 -18.22
CA ASP A 227 -15.17 -8.14 -17.91
C ASP A 227 -15.85 -8.88 -16.74
N ASP A 228 -15.43 -10.09 -16.36
CA ASP A 228 -15.96 -10.79 -15.18
C ASP A 228 -15.20 -10.46 -13.89
N ILE A 229 -14.02 -9.85 -13.97
CA ILE A 229 -13.13 -9.57 -12.84
C ILE A 229 -13.03 -8.05 -12.64
N VAL A 230 -13.56 -7.55 -11.52
CA VAL A 230 -13.50 -6.12 -11.18
C VAL A 230 -12.10 -5.73 -10.73
N SER A 231 -11.44 -6.59 -9.95
CA SER A 231 -10.04 -6.42 -9.54
C SER A 231 -9.39 -7.77 -9.30
N LEU A 232 -8.12 -7.92 -9.71
CA LEU A 232 -7.25 -9.06 -9.38
C LEU A 232 -5.87 -8.51 -9.03
N SER A 233 -5.43 -8.78 -7.81
CA SER A 233 -4.27 -8.11 -7.23
C SER A 233 -3.31 -9.13 -6.63
N TYR A 234 -2.04 -9.07 -7.05
CA TYR A 234 -0.91 -9.67 -6.35
C TYR A 234 -0.21 -8.58 -5.54
N LEU A 235 -0.04 -8.82 -4.24
CA LEU A 235 0.60 -7.92 -3.29
C LEU A 235 1.63 -8.72 -2.50
N PRO A 236 2.93 -8.40 -2.53
CA PRO A 236 3.97 -9.16 -1.85
C PRO A 236 3.98 -9.03 -0.32
N GLY A 237 3.24 -8.08 0.24
CA GLY A 237 3.17 -7.81 1.68
C GLY A 237 4.36 -7.03 2.22
N PHE A 238 4.22 -6.59 3.47
CA PHE A 238 5.21 -5.83 4.24
C PHE A 238 5.65 -6.64 5.45
N PRO A 239 6.81 -7.34 5.38
CA PRO A 239 7.30 -8.22 6.45
C PRO A 239 7.56 -7.56 7.82
N PRO A 240 7.95 -6.27 7.92
CA PRO A 240 8.13 -5.62 9.21
C PRO A 240 6.84 -5.36 10.03
N ALA A 241 5.74 -6.07 9.76
CA ALA A 241 4.48 -5.98 10.49
C ALA A 241 4.24 -7.24 11.35
N ASP A 242 3.93 -7.06 12.63
CA ASP A 242 3.50 -8.13 13.54
C ASP A 242 1.97 -8.30 13.46
N LEU A 243 1.53 -8.83 12.32
CA LEU A 243 0.12 -9.07 11.96
C LEU A 243 -0.05 -10.53 11.56
N ARG A 244 -1.14 -11.16 11.99
CA ARG A 244 -1.47 -12.55 11.62
C ARG A 244 -1.45 -12.81 10.11
N ASP A 245 -2.01 -11.90 9.34
CA ASP A 245 -2.16 -12.01 7.88
C ASP A 245 -0.96 -11.40 7.12
N CYS A 246 0.19 -11.19 7.80
CA CYS A 246 1.40 -10.66 7.17
C CYS A 246 1.89 -11.59 6.05
N GLY A 247 2.19 -11.01 4.89
CA GLY A 247 2.83 -11.70 3.78
C GLY A 247 2.15 -11.50 2.42
N PRO A 248 2.71 -12.14 1.39
CA PRO A 248 2.18 -12.12 0.03
C PRO A 248 0.76 -12.68 -0.05
N THR A 249 -0.07 -11.96 -0.81
CA THR A 249 -1.47 -12.32 -1.05
C THR A 249 -1.84 -12.15 -2.52
N VAL A 250 -2.87 -12.91 -2.91
CA VAL A 250 -3.61 -12.71 -4.14
C VAL A 250 -5.07 -12.55 -3.80
N SER A 251 -5.68 -11.43 -4.19
CA SER A 251 -7.10 -11.16 -3.95
C SER A 251 -7.85 -10.84 -5.23
N ALA A 252 -9.13 -11.22 -5.30
CA ALA A 252 -10.00 -10.88 -6.41
C ALA A 252 -11.42 -10.50 -5.98
N HIS A 253 -12.01 -9.56 -6.73
CA HIS A 253 -13.43 -9.25 -6.72
C HIS A 253 -13.98 -9.48 -8.12
N ALA A 254 -15.03 -10.28 -8.24
CA ALA A 254 -15.56 -10.73 -9.53
C ALA A 254 -17.09 -10.83 -9.56
N ALA A 255 -17.65 -10.97 -10.77
CA ALA A 255 -19.08 -11.13 -11.00
C ALA A 255 -19.65 -12.42 -10.36
N THR A 256 -18.84 -13.46 -10.22
CA THR A 256 -19.21 -14.75 -9.59
C THR A 256 -18.09 -15.26 -8.67
N GLN A 257 -18.44 -16.10 -7.70
CA GLN A 257 -17.47 -16.71 -6.79
C GLN A 257 -16.47 -17.60 -7.53
N ASP A 258 -16.95 -18.42 -8.47
CA ASP A 258 -16.09 -19.30 -9.29
C ASP A 258 -15.04 -18.50 -10.09
N ALA A 259 -15.41 -17.34 -10.64
CA ALA A 259 -14.48 -16.45 -11.34
C ALA A 259 -13.43 -15.85 -10.38
N ALA A 260 -13.84 -15.45 -9.18
CA ALA A 260 -12.91 -14.93 -8.17
C ALA A 260 -11.92 -16.03 -7.73
N ASP A 261 -12.41 -17.23 -7.40
CA ASP A 261 -11.59 -18.35 -6.95
C ASP A 261 -10.60 -18.81 -8.02
N SER A 262 -11.07 -19.01 -9.26
CA SER A 262 -10.20 -19.40 -10.36
C SER A 262 -9.10 -18.37 -10.62
N ALA A 263 -9.41 -17.08 -10.53
CA ALA A 263 -8.44 -16.02 -10.78
C ALA A 263 -7.35 -15.95 -9.71
N VAL A 264 -7.72 -16.09 -8.42
CA VAL A 264 -6.72 -16.08 -7.34
C VAL A 264 -5.90 -17.35 -7.29
N ASP A 265 -6.49 -18.52 -7.57
CA ASP A 265 -5.78 -19.80 -7.57
C ASP A 265 -4.67 -19.84 -8.63
N ASP A 266 -4.98 -19.34 -9.84
CA ASP A 266 -4.04 -19.23 -10.95
C ASP A 266 -2.79 -18.42 -10.58
N ILE A 267 -2.98 -17.21 -10.02
CA ILE A 267 -1.86 -16.34 -9.68
C ILE A 267 -1.16 -16.84 -8.42
N ALA A 268 -1.87 -17.32 -7.41
CA ALA A 268 -1.27 -17.86 -6.18
C ALA A 268 -0.36 -19.06 -6.49
N GLN A 269 -0.76 -19.92 -7.43
CA GLN A 269 0.09 -21.01 -7.89
C GLN A 269 1.38 -20.49 -8.55
N LEU A 270 1.31 -19.43 -9.36
CA LEU A 270 2.49 -18.82 -9.97
C LEU A 270 3.42 -18.22 -8.92
N VAL A 271 2.89 -17.52 -7.91
CA VAL A 271 3.68 -16.95 -6.82
C VAL A 271 4.40 -18.06 -6.04
N ALA A 272 3.66 -19.12 -5.68
CA ALA A 272 4.23 -20.26 -4.95
C ALA A 272 5.35 -20.98 -5.71
N LEU A 273 5.22 -21.13 -7.03
CA LEU A 273 6.26 -21.71 -7.87
C LEU A 273 7.54 -20.85 -7.95
N LYS A 274 7.41 -19.55 -7.69
CA LYS A 274 8.50 -18.57 -7.76
C LYS A 274 9.10 -18.21 -6.40
N GLU A 275 8.62 -18.82 -5.30
CA GLU A 275 9.08 -18.53 -3.92
C GLU A 275 10.61 -18.47 -3.81
N ALA A 276 11.30 -19.50 -4.32
CA ALA A 276 12.75 -19.60 -4.23
C ALA A 276 13.50 -18.52 -5.05
N GLU A 277 12.86 -17.91 -6.05
CA GLU A 277 13.46 -16.84 -6.86
C GLU A 277 13.55 -15.51 -6.10
N PHE A 278 12.81 -15.35 -4.99
CA PHE A 278 12.91 -14.18 -4.12
C PHE A 278 14.08 -14.27 -3.12
N ALA A 279 14.78 -15.41 -3.06
CA ALA A 279 15.90 -15.64 -2.16
C ALA A 279 17.24 -15.25 -2.82
N GLU A 280 17.41 -13.95 -3.08
CA GLU A 280 18.65 -13.40 -3.64
C GLU A 280 19.69 -13.12 -2.53
N PRO A 281 21.00 -13.21 -2.83
CA PRO A 281 22.05 -13.01 -1.84
C PRO A 281 22.20 -11.52 -1.47
N LEU A 282 22.18 -11.22 -0.17
CA LEU A 282 22.61 -9.94 0.37
C LEU A 282 24.03 -10.05 0.91
N LEU A 283 24.87 -9.07 0.57
CA LEU A 283 26.21 -8.96 1.15
C LEU A 283 26.11 -8.43 2.58
N GLY A 284 26.90 -9.02 3.49
CA GLY A 284 27.14 -8.40 4.78
C GLY A 284 27.89 -7.07 4.63
N PRO A 285 27.85 -6.17 5.63
CA PRO A 285 28.48 -4.85 5.54
C PRO A 285 29.95 -4.87 5.11
N ASP A 286 30.77 -5.75 5.68
CA ASP A 286 32.19 -5.85 5.32
C ASP A 286 32.38 -6.35 3.87
N ASP A 287 31.63 -7.38 3.45
CA ASP A 287 31.72 -7.92 2.09
C ASP A 287 31.24 -6.90 1.05
N ALA A 288 30.20 -6.12 1.36
CA ALA A 288 29.70 -5.05 0.51
C ALA A 288 30.76 -3.95 0.32
N VAL A 289 31.46 -3.56 1.39
CA VAL A 289 32.56 -2.58 1.32
C VAL A 289 33.74 -3.13 0.54
N ILE A 290 34.14 -4.38 0.76
CA ILE A 290 35.23 -5.03 0.03
C ILE A 290 34.90 -5.08 -1.46
N GLU A 291 33.68 -5.46 -1.82
CA GLU A 291 33.23 -5.51 -3.21
C GLU A 291 33.19 -4.13 -3.85
N ALA A 292 32.69 -3.11 -3.13
CA ALA A 292 32.73 -1.73 -3.60
C ALA A 292 34.17 -1.24 -3.85
N MET A 293 35.10 -1.53 -2.94
CA MET A 293 36.52 -1.20 -3.10
C MET A 293 37.17 -1.95 -4.28
N ARG A 294 36.74 -3.18 -4.55
CA ARG A 294 37.20 -3.97 -5.69
C ARG A 294 36.74 -3.37 -7.02
N LEU A 295 35.51 -2.88 -7.09
CA LEU A 295 34.91 -2.31 -8.30
C LEU A 295 35.38 -0.87 -8.57
N ALA A 296 35.65 -0.10 -7.52
CA ALA A 296 35.92 1.34 -7.59
C ALA A 296 37.03 1.77 -8.59
N PRO A 297 38.19 1.08 -8.71
CA PRO A 297 39.26 1.50 -9.61
C PRO A 297 38.88 1.51 -11.09
N SER A 298 37.90 0.70 -11.48
CA SER A 298 37.41 0.58 -12.86
C SER A 298 36.06 1.24 -13.10
N ALA A 299 35.43 1.78 -12.05
CA ALA A 299 34.09 2.35 -12.15
C ALA A 299 34.13 3.73 -12.84
N THR A 300 33.21 3.95 -13.79
CA THR A 300 33.03 5.25 -14.46
C THR A 300 31.99 6.14 -13.78
N LYS A 301 31.31 5.62 -12.75
CA LYS A 301 30.29 6.27 -11.92
C LYS A 301 30.48 5.88 -10.46
N PRO A 302 29.96 6.66 -9.50
CA PRO A 302 29.97 6.28 -8.09
C PRO A 302 29.33 4.91 -7.87
N ILE A 303 29.88 4.14 -6.92
CA ILE A 303 29.27 2.91 -6.44
C ILE A 303 28.36 3.28 -5.27
N VAL A 304 27.10 2.87 -5.35
CA VAL A 304 26.12 3.08 -4.28
C VAL A 304 25.98 1.78 -3.52
N VAL A 305 26.24 1.82 -2.22
CA VAL A 305 25.96 0.71 -1.30
C VAL A 305 24.77 1.13 -0.45
N ALA A 306 23.63 0.49 -0.65
CA ALA A 306 22.42 0.77 0.11
C ALA A 306 22.41 -0.09 1.38
N ASP A 307 22.27 0.54 2.55
CA ASP A 307 21.97 -0.17 3.79
C ASP A 307 20.50 -0.57 3.77
N THR A 308 20.25 -1.87 3.65
CA THR A 308 18.90 -2.41 3.58
C THR A 308 18.34 -2.80 4.95
N GLN A 309 19.18 -2.82 5.99
CA GLN A 309 18.75 -3.21 7.35
C GLN A 309 18.09 -2.04 8.10
N ASP A 310 18.54 -0.82 7.82
CA ASP A 310 18.07 0.39 8.48
C ASP A 310 17.54 1.39 7.45
N ASN A 311 16.47 0.98 6.76
CA ASN A 311 15.83 1.76 5.71
C ASN A 311 14.66 2.59 6.28
N PRO A 312 14.78 3.94 6.33
CA PRO A 312 13.70 4.79 6.83
C PRO A 312 12.45 4.77 5.96
N GLY A 313 12.60 4.43 4.68
CA GLY A 313 11.50 4.19 3.77
C GLY A 313 10.65 2.97 4.13
N CYS A 314 11.06 2.19 5.13
CA CYS A 314 10.33 1.04 5.69
C CYS A 314 10.19 1.16 7.21
N GLY A 315 10.25 2.39 7.74
CA GLY A 315 10.14 2.71 9.16
C GLY A 315 11.42 2.56 9.97
N GLY A 316 12.56 2.20 9.36
CA GLY A 316 13.85 2.14 10.06
C GLY A 316 14.25 3.49 10.68
N SER A 317 15.01 3.45 11.78
CA SER A 317 15.40 4.62 12.58
C SER A 317 16.49 5.49 11.95
N ALA A 318 17.20 5.00 10.93
CA ALA A 318 18.34 5.65 10.30
C ALA A 318 19.51 5.96 11.26
N ASP A 319 19.60 5.24 12.38
CA ASP A 319 20.57 5.50 13.46
C ASP A 319 21.61 4.39 13.63
N THR A 320 21.58 3.36 12.77
CA THR A 320 22.56 2.30 12.80
C THR A 320 23.89 2.72 12.16
N VAL A 321 25.00 2.25 12.72
CA VAL A 321 26.36 2.58 12.27
C VAL A 321 27.11 1.39 11.68
N GLY A 322 26.37 0.34 11.29
CA GLY A 322 26.94 -0.92 10.79
C GLY A 322 27.80 -0.73 9.55
N MET A 323 27.26 -0.02 8.55
CA MET A 323 27.97 0.32 7.33
C MET A 323 29.15 1.28 7.57
N LEU A 324 29.00 2.28 8.43
CA LEU A 324 30.10 3.17 8.82
C LEU A 324 31.24 2.39 9.48
N ALA A 325 30.92 1.47 10.38
CA ALA A 325 31.90 0.63 11.05
C ALA A 325 32.63 -0.27 10.04
N ALA A 326 31.93 -0.83 9.04
CA ALA A 326 32.53 -1.63 7.97
C ALA A 326 33.48 -0.80 7.09
N LEU A 327 33.09 0.42 6.70
CA LEU A 327 33.95 1.34 5.95
C LEU A 327 35.27 1.63 6.69
N VAL A 328 35.18 1.90 8.00
CA VAL A 328 36.35 2.16 8.85
C VAL A 328 37.23 0.92 9.00
N ARG A 329 36.64 -0.24 9.31
CA ARG A 329 37.39 -1.50 9.47
C ARG A 329 38.18 -1.87 8.21
N ASN A 330 37.56 -1.75 7.04
CA ASN A 330 38.17 -2.07 5.75
C ASN A 330 39.03 -0.93 5.18
N LYS A 331 39.15 0.19 5.91
CA LYS A 331 39.95 1.37 5.53
C LYS A 331 39.57 1.94 4.17
N ALA A 332 38.28 1.92 3.85
CA ALA A 332 37.75 2.47 2.60
C ALA A 332 38.20 3.92 2.43
N GLN A 333 38.66 4.28 1.22
CA GLN A 333 39.12 5.62 0.87
C GLN A 333 38.17 6.22 -0.16
N GLY A 334 37.98 7.55 -0.13
CA GLY A 334 37.10 8.24 -1.08
C GLY A 334 35.61 7.89 -0.93
N ALA A 335 35.19 7.41 0.24
CA ALA A 335 33.80 7.09 0.55
C ALA A 335 33.06 8.29 1.16
N LEU A 336 31.78 8.42 0.81
CA LEU A 336 30.81 9.30 1.46
C LEU A 336 29.77 8.42 2.16
N PHE A 337 29.33 8.82 3.36
CA PHE A 337 28.33 8.12 4.16
C PHE A 337 27.27 9.13 4.62
N GLY A 338 26.00 8.74 4.53
CA GLY A 338 24.84 9.52 4.93
C GLY A 338 23.55 8.93 4.41
#